data_AF-A0A382BYA2-F1
#
_entry.id   AF-A0A382BYA2-F1
#
_cell.length_a   1.000
_cell.length_b   1.000
_cell.length_c   1.000
_cell.angle_alpha   90.00
_cell.angle_beta   90.00
_cell.angle_gamma   90.00
#
_symmetry.space_group_name_H-M   'P 1'
#
loop_
_entity.id
_entity.type
_entity.pdbx_description
1 polymer ?
#
loop_
_entity_poly.entity_id
_entity_poly.type
_entity_poly.pdbx_seq_one_letter_code
_entity_poly.pdbx_strand_id
1 'polypeptide(L)' 'MFKAIIIGGTGATGKQLLNQLIGNQNCDLVTSIGRRPVLD' A
#
# COMPACT_ATOMS: atom_id res chain seq x y z
N MET A 1 7.79 10.20 -10.56
CA MET A 1 6.61 9.71 -9.83
C MET A 1 6.19 8.37 -10.38
N PHE A 2 5.93 7.40 -9.49
CA PHE A 2 5.45 6.08 -9.85
C PHE A 2 4.12 5.78 -9.15
N LYS A 3 3.39 4.82 -9.69
CA LYS A 3 2.15 4.28 -9.11
C LYS A 3 2.40 2.83 -8.70
N ALA A 4 1.77 2.40 -7.62
CA ALA A 4 1.95 1.06 -7.08
C ALA A 4 0.61 0.33 -6.92
N ILE A 5 0.64 -0.99 -7.08
CA ILE A 5 -0.46 -1.89 -6.71
C ILE A 5 0.08 -2.81 -5.61
N ILE A 6 -0.67 -2.93 -4.51
CA ILE A 6 -0.35 -3.87 -3.43
C ILE A 6 -1.49 -4.87 -3.26
N ILE A 7 -1.17 -6.15 -3.38
CA ILE A 7 -2.12 -7.25 -3.16
C ILE A 7 -1.80 -7.88 -1.81
N GLY A 8 -2.80 -8.04 -0.94
CA GLY A 8 -2.59 -8.58 0.41
C GLY A 8 -2.01 -7.57 1.40
N GLY A 9 -2.35 -6.28 1.23
CA GLY A 9 -1.88 -5.19 2.10
C GLY A 9 -2.22 -5.34 3.59
N THR A 10 -3.18 -6.20 3.94
CA THR A 10 -3.57 -6.46 5.34
C THR A 10 -2.61 -7.39 6.10
N GLY A 11 -1.69 -8.08 5.40
CA GLY A 11 -0.68 -8.92 6.04
C GLY A 11 0.40 -8.08 6.75
N ALA A 12 1.22 -8.72 7.60
CA ALA A 12 2.27 -8.02 8.36
C ALA A 12 3.21 -7.20 7.47
N THR A 13 3.76 -7.84 6.42
CA THR A 13 4.63 -7.18 5.44
C THR A 13 3.87 -6.16 4.59
N GLY A 14 2.65 -6.51 4.18
CA GLY A 14 1.82 -5.63 3.35
C GLY A 14 1.52 -4.30 4.05
N LYS A 15 1.24 -4.33 5.36
CA LYS A 15 0.96 -3.15 6.17
C LYS A 15 2.18 -2.24 6.26
N GLN A 16 3.36 -2.81 6.51
CA GLN A 16 4.62 -2.05 6.57
C GLN A 16 4.99 -1.46 5.20
N LEU A 17 4.85 -2.24 4.12
CA LEU A 17 5.12 -1.76 2.76
C LEU A 17 4.16 -0.63 2.37
N LEU A 18 2.87 -0.74 2.68
CA LEU A 18 1.90 0.32 2.42
C LEU A 18 2.30 1.62 3.12
N ASN A 19 2.69 1.57 4.39
CA ASN A 19 3.14 2.75 5.13
C ASN A 19 4.35 3.42 4.46
N GLN A 20 5.31 2.63 3.97
CA GLN A 20 6.46 3.15 3.24
C GLN A 20 6.06 3.77 1.89
N LEU A 21 5.12 3.16 1.17
CA LEU A 21 4.64 3.70 -0.12
C LEU A 21 3.88 5.01 0.07
N ILE A 22 2.99 5.10 1.07
CA ILE A 22 2.24 6.32 1.40
C ILE A 22 3.18 7.46 1.81
N GLY A 23 4.27 7.15 2.53
CA GLY A 23 5.26 8.14 2.95
C GLY A 23 6.28 8.53 1.87
N ASN A 24 6.27 7.90 0.70
CA ASN A 24 7.29 8.11 -0.32
C ASN A 24 6.87 9.23 -1.29
N GLN A 25 7.63 10.33 -1.31
CA GLN A 25 7.39 11.47 -2.21
C GLN A 25 7.44 11.12 -3.70
N ASN A 26 8.07 10.00 -4.07
CA ASN A 26 8.09 9.51 -5.45
C ASN A 26 6.88 8.63 -5.79
N CYS A 27 6.05 8.24 -4.81
CA CYS A 27 4.84 7.46 -5.02
C CYS A 27 3.62 8.39 -5.09
N ASP A 28 3.01 8.45 -6.27
CA ASP A 28 1.84 9.31 -6.54
C ASP A 28 0.53 8.66 -6.09
N LEU A 29 0.42 7.34 -6.29
CA LEU A 29 -0.80 6.59 -6.00
C LEU A 29 -0.46 5.15 -5.62
N VAL A 30 -1.16 4.63 -4.61
CA VAL A 30 -1.15 3.21 -4.25
C VAL A 30 -2.56 2.67 -4.30
N THR A 31 -2.78 1.66 -5.14
CA THR A 31 -4.02 0.89 -5.16
C THR A 31 -3.83 -0.37 -4.32
N SER A 32 -4.59 -0.51 -3.23
CA SER A 32 -4.60 -1.73 -2.42
C SER A 32 -5.75 -2.65 -2.80
N ILE A 33 -5.43 -3.92 -3.05
CA ILE A 33 -6.40 -4.96 -3.39
C ILE A 33 -6.31 -6.07 -2.33
N GLY A 34 -7.44 -6.37 -1.70
CA GLY A 34 -7.51 -7.41 -0.69
C GLY A 34 -8.94 -7.71 -0.27
N ARG A 35 -9.10 -8.79 0.50
CA ARG A 35 -10.41 -9.23 1.01
C ARG A 35 -11.00 -8.33 2.11
N ARG A 36 -10.20 -7.42 2.66
CA ARG A 36 -10.53 -6.54 3.78
C ARG A 36 -9.90 -5.16 3.52
N PRO A 37 -10.50 -4.07 4.04
CA PRO A 37 -9.87 -2.75 4.01
C PRO A 37 -8.46 -2.80 4.61
N VAL A 38 -7.52 -2.08 4.02
CA VAL A 38 -6.13 -2.02 4.48
C VAL A 38 -5.85 -0.85 5.44
N LEU A 39 -6.69 0.19 5.35
CA LEU A 39 -6.75 1.29 6.28
C LEU A 39 -7.96 1.05 7.18
N ASP A 40 -7.77 1.26 8.49
CA ASP A 40 -8.85 1.23 9.48
C ASP A 40 -9.78 2.44 9.31
#